data_AF-A0AAC9K8E5-F1
#
_entry.id   AF-A0AAC9K8E5-F1
#
_cell.length_a   1.000
_cell.length_b   1.000
_cell.length_c   1.000
_cell.angle_alpha   90.00
_cell.angle_beta   90.00
_cell.angle_gamma   90.00
#
_symmetry.space_group_name_H-M   'P 1'
#
loop_
_entity.id
_entity.type
_entity.pdbx_description
1 polymer ?
#
loop_
_entity_poly.entity_id
_entity_poly.type
_entity_poly.pdbx_seq_one_letter_code
_entity_poly.pdbx_strand_id
1 'polypeptide(L)'
;MPTSSAEPAPSATETGSETPTPTSTPTPTPTSSAEFGEFSGEELAQICVDATLSAFPADVVFSAEKTRIEHRLVSPEWLVLVPAQASGLEAQAQCTIGGSASAPQLGMSSASLEPLPEEQIQNLIRGENEGGDR
;
A
#
# COMPACT_ATOMS: atom_id res chain seq x y z
N MET A 1 70.12 -31.69 18.13
CA MET A 1 70.06 -31.32 16.69
C MET A 1 70.63 -32.51 15.93
N PRO A 2 70.03 -33.08 14.86
CA PRO A 2 69.03 -32.53 13.94
C PRO A 2 67.82 -33.46 13.62
N THR A 3 66.83 -32.87 12.93
CA THR A 3 65.94 -33.44 11.87
C THR A 3 65.15 -34.73 12.16
N SER A 4 63.85 -34.57 12.47
CA SER A 4 62.83 -35.59 12.21
C SER A 4 62.38 -35.46 10.75
N SER A 5 62.52 -36.54 10.00
CA SER A 5 62.33 -36.63 8.55
C SER A 5 61.10 -37.49 8.23
N ALA A 6 60.12 -36.85 7.59
CA ALA A 6 59.14 -37.33 6.62
C ALA A 6 58.24 -38.55 6.96
N GLU A 7 56.95 -38.25 7.16
CA GLU A 7 55.81 -39.15 6.94
C GLU A 7 55.08 -38.69 5.66
N PRO A 8 54.80 -39.56 4.66
CA PRO A 8 54.03 -39.19 3.48
C PRO A 8 52.51 -39.37 3.74
N ALA A 9 51.77 -38.27 3.69
CA ALA A 9 50.31 -38.26 3.67
C ALA A 9 49.78 -38.39 2.22
N PRO A 10 48.66 -39.11 2.00
CA PRO A 10 48.09 -39.30 0.68
C PRO A 10 47.38 -38.04 0.14
N SER A 11 47.44 -37.95 -1.18
CA SER A 11 46.72 -37.03 -2.05
C SER A 11 45.21 -37.05 -1.80
N ALA A 12 44.61 -35.87 -1.61
CA ALA A 12 43.21 -35.61 -1.88
C ALA A 12 43.11 -34.28 -2.63
N THR A 13 42.73 -34.39 -3.91
CA THR A 13 42.26 -33.27 -4.72
C THR A 13 40.89 -32.85 -4.19
N GLU A 14 40.77 -31.66 -3.64
CA GLU A 14 39.47 -30.99 -3.50
C GLU A 14 39.50 -29.69 -4.31
N THR A 15 38.80 -29.74 -5.43
CA THR A 15 38.24 -28.58 -6.12
C THR A 15 37.17 -27.97 -5.21
N GLY A 16 37.54 -26.95 -4.45
CA GLY A 16 36.62 -26.10 -3.68
C GLY A 16 36.44 -24.77 -4.40
N SER A 17 35.34 -24.65 -5.14
CA SER A 17 34.91 -23.45 -5.85
C SER A 17 34.71 -22.27 -4.90
N GLU A 18 35.27 -21.11 -5.24
CA GLU A 18 34.97 -19.83 -4.61
C GLU A 18 33.47 -19.51 -4.72
N THR A 19 32.83 -19.03 -3.66
CA THR A 19 31.59 -18.20 -3.74
C THR A 19 31.47 -17.33 -2.48
N PRO A 20 31.21 -16.01 -2.63
CA PRO A 20 31.33 -15.02 -1.56
C PRO A 20 30.16 -14.99 -0.56
N THR A 21 30.46 -14.39 0.58
CA THR A 21 29.60 -13.98 1.71
C THR A 21 28.28 -13.31 1.30
N PRO A 22 27.12 -13.75 1.83
CA PRO A 22 25.94 -12.91 1.81
C PRO A 22 26.07 -11.84 2.91
N THR A 23 26.19 -10.59 2.47
CA THR A 23 25.99 -9.42 3.31
C THR A 23 24.52 -9.42 3.74
N SER A 24 24.26 -9.43 5.05
CA SER A 24 22.90 -9.19 5.57
C SER A 24 22.60 -7.71 5.41
N THR A 25 22.11 -7.31 4.24
CA THR A 25 21.43 -6.03 4.06
C THR A 25 20.19 -6.06 4.96
N PRO A 26 19.95 -5.05 5.82
CA PRO A 26 18.66 -4.95 6.49
C PRO A 26 17.59 -4.77 5.42
N THR A 27 16.75 -5.79 5.26
CA THR A 27 15.52 -5.71 4.47
C THR A 27 14.77 -4.44 4.89
N PRO A 28 14.44 -3.51 3.98
CA PRO A 28 13.52 -2.45 4.31
C PRO A 28 12.22 -3.11 4.73
N THR A 29 11.77 -2.88 5.96
CA THR A 29 10.42 -3.25 6.39
C THR A 29 9.46 -2.68 5.35
N PRO A 30 8.72 -3.49 4.58
CA PRO A 30 7.64 -2.95 3.78
C PRO A 30 6.60 -2.42 4.77
N THR A 31 6.60 -1.11 4.96
CA THR A 31 5.49 -0.43 5.61
C THR A 31 4.26 -0.72 4.75
N SER A 32 3.33 -1.49 5.32
CA SER A 32 2.00 -1.80 4.79
C SER A 32 1.91 -2.74 3.58
N SER A 33 2.20 -4.03 3.79
CA SER A 33 1.23 -5.04 3.32
C SER A 33 0.09 -5.09 4.34
N ALA A 34 -0.73 -4.04 4.39
CA ALA A 34 -2.05 -4.22 4.97
C ALA A 34 -2.80 -5.12 3.97
N GLU A 35 -3.23 -6.29 4.41
CA GLU A 35 -4.02 -7.20 3.59
C GLU A 35 -5.39 -6.54 3.35
N PHE A 36 -5.54 -5.82 2.24
CA PHE A 36 -6.80 -5.18 1.84
C PHE A 36 -7.74 -6.19 1.17
N GLY A 37 -7.86 -7.38 1.78
CA GLY A 37 -8.50 -8.53 1.17
C GLY A 37 -7.76 -8.99 -0.08
N GLU A 38 -8.46 -9.03 -1.22
CA GLU A 38 -7.87 -9.36 -2.53
C GLU A 38 -7.20 -8.16 -3.22
N PHE A 39 -7.38 -6.94 -2.72
CA PHE A 39 -6.85 -5.75 -3.36
C PHE A 39 -5.44 -5.42 -2.88
N SER A 40 -4.67 -4.76 -3.74
CA SER A 40 -3.48 -4.02 -3.32
C SER A 40 -3.84 -2.58 -2.95
N GLY A 41 -3.07 -1.96 -2.05
CA GLY A 41 -3.33 -0.57 -1.63
C GLY A 41 -3.23 0.42 -2.79
N GLU A 42 -2.29 0.18 -3.71
CA GLU A 42 -2.15 0.94 -4.95
C GLU A 42 -3.36 0.76 -5.87
N GLU A 43 -3.91 -0.44 -5.97
CA GLU A 43 -5.10 -0.70 -6.80
C GLU A 43 -6.33 0.02 -6.23
N LEU A 44 -6.55 -0.04 -4.91
CA LEU A 44 -7.61 0.72 -4.24
C LEU A 44 -7.46 2.23 -4.47
N ALA A 45 -6.24 2.75 -4.35
CA ALA A 45 -5.95 4.16 -4.63
C ALA A 45 -6.26 4.51 -6.09
N GLN A 46 -5.81 3.70 -7.05
CA GLN A 46 -6.04 3.92 -8.48
C GLN A 46 -7.52 3.90 -8.84
N ILE A 47 -8.28 2.93 -8.34
CA ILE A 47 -9.75 2.86 -8.54
C ILE A 47 -10.40 4.15 -8.03
N CYS A 48 -9.99 4.64 -6.86
CA CYS A 48 -10.55 5.86 -6.31
C CYS A 48 -10.17 7.11 -7.11
N VAL A 49 -8.92 7.19 -7.56
CA VAL A 49 -8.45 8.27 -8.42
C VAL A 49 -9.24 8.30 -9.72
N ASP A 50 -9.36 7.17 -10.44
CA ASP A 50 -10.09 7.09 -11.71
C ASP A 50 -11.56 7.50 -11.56
N ALA A 51 -12.22 7.01 -10.51
CA ALA A 51 -13.60 7.34 -10.19
C ALA A 51 -13.82 8.83 -9.88
N THR A 52 -12.85 9.49 -9.25
CA THR A 52 -12.97 10.90 -8.82
C THR A 52 -12.30 11.89 -9.76
N LEU A 53 -11.49 11.43 -10.72
CA LEU A 53 -10.73 12.27 -11.65
C LEU A 53 -11.65 13.26 -12.40
N SER A 54 -12.84 12.80 -12.78
CA SER A 54 -13.86 13.61 -13.46
C SER A 54 -14.51 14.68 -12.56
N ALA A 55 -14.43 14.52 -11.24
CA ALA A 55 -14.95 15.49 -10.27
C ALA A 55 -13.94 16.59 -9.90
N PHE A 56 -12.67 16.40 -10.25
CA PHE A 56 -11.60 17.37 -10.03
C PHE A 56 -11.28 18.18 -11.30
N PRO A 57 -10.66 19.37 -11.17
CA PRO A 57 -10.13 20.10 -12.32
C PRO A 57 -8.94 19.34 -12.94
N ALA A 58 -8.68 19.59 -14.23
CA ALA A 58 -7.65 18.88 -15.00
C ALA A 58 -6.21 19.01 -14.45
N ASP A 59 -5.95 19.98 -13.57
CA ASP A 59 -4.64 20.23 -12.93
C ASP A 59 -4.46 19.46 -11.60
N VAL A 60 -5.38 18.55 -11.26
CA VAL A 60 -5.30 17.80 -10.00
C VAL A 60 -4.09 16.86 -9.97
N VAL A 61 -3.37 16.86 -8.85
CA VAL A 61 -2.24 15.96 -8.59
C VAL A 61 -2.59 15.06 -7.40
N PHE A 62 -2.80 13.78 -7.65
CA PHE A 62 -3.08 12.79 -6.60
C PHE A 62 -1.78 12.23 -5.99
N SER A 63 -1.77 12.07 -4.68
CA SER A 63 -0.67 11.48 -3.92
C SER A 63 -1.02 10.06 -3.49
N ALA A 64 -0.96 9.11 -4.43
CA ALA A 64 -1.30 7.70 -4.17
C ALA A 64 -0.44 7.08 -3.06
N GLU A 65 0.82 7.52 -2.92
CA GLU A 65 1.74 7.08 -1.86
C GLU A 65 1.32 7.53 -0.45
N LYS A 66 0.49 8.57 -0.34
CA LYS A 66 -0.07 9.07 0.94
C LYS A 66 -1.51 8.62 1.15
N THR A 67 -1.98 7.65 0.37
CA THR A 67 -3.35 7.14 0.50
C THR A 67 -3.54 6.53 1.88
N ARG A 68 -4.62 6.93 2.55
CA ARG A 68 -5.10 6.29 3.77
C ARG A 68 -6.21 5.33 3.40
N ILE A 69 -6.04 4.07 3.78
CA ILE A 69 -7.02 3.01 3.51
C ILE A 69 -7.46 2.44 4.85
N GLU A 70 -8.76 2.53 5.13
CA GLU A 70 -9.35 2.07 6.38
C GLU A 70 -10.39 0.98 6.09
N HIS A 71 -10.40 -0.06 6.91
CA HIS A 71 -11.46 -1.07 6.84
C HIS A 71 -12.71 -0.58 7.56
N ARG A 72 -13.84 -0.66 6.89
CA ARG A 72 -15.17 -0.22 7.34
C ARG A 72 -15.92 -1.35 8.02
N LEU A 73 -16.89 -0.99 8.86
CA LEU A 73 -17.79 -1.95 9.51
C LEU A 73 -19.03 -2.26 8.68
N VAL A 74 -19.20 -1.56 7.56
CA VAL A 74 -20.32 -1.66 6.64
C VAL A 74 -19.81 -1.90 5.23
N SER A 75 -20.68 -2.34 4.33
CA SER A 75 -20.35 -2.48 2.91
C SER A 75 -20.62 -1.17 2.17
N PRO A 76 -19.74 -0.74 1.23
CA PRO A 76 -18.47 -1.36 0.85
C PRO A 76 -17.42 -1.27 1.97
N GLU A 77 -16.60 -2.31 2.11
CA GLU A 77 -15.75 -2.58 3.29
C GLU A 77 -14.44 -1.79 3.33
N TRP A 78 -14.00 -1.16 2.23
CA TRP A 78 -12.77 -0.38 2.20
C TRP A 78 -13.08 1.11 2.02
N LEU A 79 -12.62 1.96 2.93
CA LEU A 79 -12.60 3.42 2.77
C LEU A 79 -11.22 3.82 2.26
N VAL A 80 -11.17 4.43 1.09
CA VAL A 80 -9.94 4.90 0.45
C VAL A 80 -9.97 6.42 0.42
N LEU A 81 -8.96 7.03 1.03
CA LEU A 81 -8.77 8.47 1.09
C LEU A 81 -7.46 8.80 0.39
N VAL A 82 -7.53 9.32 -0.83
CA VAL A 82 -6.36 9.70 -1.61
C VAL A 82 -6.18 11.22 -1.52
N PRO A 83 -5.12 11.71 -0.87
CA PRO A 83 -4.81 13.13 -0.88
C PRO A 83 -4.55 13.61 -2.31
N ALA A 84 -5.04 14.79 -2.63
CA ALA A 84 -4.88 15.43 -3.92
C ALA A 84 -4.53 16.91 -3.75
N GLN A 85 -4.02 17.52 -4.81
CA GLN A 85 -3.77 18.96 -4.86
C GLN A 85 -4.37 19.48 -6.14
N ALA A 86 -5.32 20.42 -6.04
CA ALA A 86 -6.02 20.97 -7.20
C ALA A 86 -5.94 22.50 -7.17
N SER A 87 -5.31 23.11 -8.19
CA SER A 87 -5.15 24.57 -8.25
C SER A 87 -4.49 25.19 -7.01
N GLY A 88 -3.56 24.46 -6.38
CA GLY A 88 -2.87 24.87 -5.16
C GLY A 88 -3.66 24.71 -3.85
N LEU A 89 -4.83 24.06 -3.90
CA LEU A 89 -5.65 23.74 -2.72
C LEU A 89 -5.57 22.25 -2.40
N GLU A 90 -5.47 21.95 -1.10
CA GLU A 90 -5.44 20.58 -0.58
C GLU A 90 -6.78 19.89 -0.77
N ALA A 91 -6.83 18.95 -1.70
CA ALA A 91 -8.00 18.15 -2.00
C ALA A 91 -7.87 16.73 -1.43
N GLN A 92 -8.98 16.00 -1.41
CA GLN A 92 -9.01 14.60 -1.03
C GLN A 92 -10.09 13.86 -1.82
N ALA A 93 -9.69 12.81 -2.53
CA ALA A 93 -10.62 11.84 -3.08
C ALA A 93 -11.02 10.85 -1.99
N GLN A 94 -12.32 10.58 -1.90
CA GLN A 94 -12.91 9.67 -0.93
C GLN A 94 -13.69 8.63 -1.72
N CYS A 95 -13.35 7.37 -1.56
CA CYS A 95 -14.09 6.30 -2.21
C CYS A 95 -14.32 5.15 -1.24
N THR A 96 -15.49 4.54 -1.33
CA THR A 96 -15.73 3.27 -0.65
C THR A 96 -15.71 2.15 -1.68
N ILE A 97 -14.85 1.17 -1.49
CA ILE A 97 -14.63 0.07 -2.42
C ILE A 97 -14.93 -1.25 -1.71
N GLY A 98 -15.59 -2.16 -2.40
CA GLY A 98 -15.88 -3.52 -1.92
C GLY A 98 -15.84 -4.51 -3.08
N GLY A 99 -16.39 -5.70 -2.86
CA GLY A 99 -16.31 -6.78 -3.84
C GLY A 99 -14.92 -7.41 -3.85
N SER A 100 -14.38 -7.69 -5.03
CA SER A 100 -13.07 -8.34 -5.20
C SER A 100 -12.22 -7.62 -6.25
N ALA A 101 -10.91 -7.89 -6.27
CA ALA A 101 -9.98 -7.28 -7.24
C ALA A 101 -10.41 -7.51 -8.71
N SER A 102 -11.03 -8.65 -9.00
CA SER A 102 -11.56 -8.96 -10.34
C SER A 102 -12.89 -8.28 -10.67
N ALA A 103 -13.62 -7.80 -9.65
CA ALA A 103 -14.92 -7.15 -9.80
C ALA A 103 -15.10 -6.08 -8.69
N PRO A 104 -14.35 -4.96 -8.76
CA PRO A 104 -14.43 -3.91 -7.76
C PRO A 104 -15.82 -3.27 -7.76
N GLN A 105 -16.41 -3.16 -6.57
CA GLN A 105 -17.68 -2.45 -6.38
C GLN A 105 -17.41 -1.10 -5.73
N LEU A 106 -17.55 -0.06 -6.53
CA LEU A 106 -17.50 1.32 -6.08
C LEU A 106 -18.87 1.69 -5.48
N GLY A 107 -18.90 2.11 -4.21
CA GLY A 107 -20.11 2.61 -3.56
C GLY A 107 -20.20 4.12 -3.67
N MET A 108 -19.61 4.81 -2.70
CA MET A 108 -19.45 6.25 -2.64
C MET A 108 -18.15 6.67 -3.34
N SER A 109 -18.20 7.78 -4.07
CA SER A 109 -17.02 8.44 -4.64
C SER A 109 -17.25 9.94 -4.58
N SER A 110 -16.36 10.65 -3.90
CA SER A 110 -16.51 12.07 -3.64
C SER A 110 -15.16 12.77 -3.62
N ALA A 111 -15.12 13.92 -4.26
CA ALA A 111 -14.00 14.84 -4.23
C ALA A 111 -14.29 15.94 -3.21
N SER A 112 -13.44 16.07 -2.20
CA SER A 112 -13.46 17.22 -1.28
C SER A 112 -12.27 18.13 -1.58
N LEU A 113 -12.47 19.44 -1.46
CA LEU A 113 -11.43 20.47 -1.59
C LEU A 113 -10.70 20.75 -0.28
N GLU A 114 -10.97 19.95 0.75
CA GLU A 114 -10.33 19.99 2.06
C GLU A 114 -10.25 18.54 2.60
N PRO A 115 -9.21 18.19 3.36
CA PRO A 115 -9.12 16.88 4.01
C PRO A 115 -10.20 16.71 5.07
N LEU A 116 -10.75 15.50 5.16
CA LEU A 116 -11.76 15.17 6.17
C LEU A 116 -11.16 15.22 7.59
N PRO A 117 -11.87 15.80 8.58
CA PRO A 117 -11.49 15.64 9.97
C PRO A 117 -11.59 14.16 10.40
N GLU A 118 -10.74 13.74 11.33
CA GLU A 118 -10.68 12.33 11.75
C GLU A 118 -12.00 11.78 12.30
N GLU A 119 -12.80 12.62 12.94
CA GLU A 119 -14.14 12.24 13.41
C GLU A 119 -15.05 11.84 12.23
N GLN A 120 -14.98 12.57 11.12
CA GLN A 120 -15.78 12.27 9.94
C GLN A 120 -15.30 11.01 9.22
N ILE A 121 -13.98 10.77 9.20
CA ILE A 121 -13.40 9.51 8.71
C ILE A 121 -13.93 8.33 9.55
N GLN A 122 -13.94 8.44 10.88
CA GLN A 122 -14.47 7.40 11.76
C GLN A 122 -15.98 7.17 11.56
N ASN A 123 -16.75 8.23 11.33
CA ASN A 123 -18.17 8.14 11.02
C ASN A 123 -18.39 7.38 9.69
N LEU A 124 -17.64 7.69 8.64
CA LEU A 124 -17.66 6.96 7.37
C LEU A 124 -17.26 5.49 7.53
N ILE A 125 -16.24 5.19 8.36
CA ILE A 125 -15.85 3.82 8.70
C ILE A 125 -17.01 3.05 9.33
N ARG A 126 -17.78 3.69 10.22
CA ARG A 126 -18.96 3.10 10.87
C ARG A 126 -20.20 3.07 9.97
N GLY A 127 -20.19 3.78 8.84
CA GLY A 127 -21.35 3.97 7.97
C GLY A 127 -22.34 5.03 8.46
N GLU A 128 -22.00 5.77 9.52
CA GLU A 128 -22.79 6.89 10.00
C GLU A 128 -22.44 8.11 9.12
N ASN A 129 -23.41 8.71 8.41
CA ASN A 129 -23.27 9.83 7.45
C ASN A 129 -23.04 9.49 5.95
N GLU A 130 -23.33 8.26 5.48
CA GLU A 130 -23.33 7.97 4.03
C GLU A 130 -24.61 8.40 3.29
N GLY A 131 -25.64 8.80 4.03
CA GLY A 131 -26.90 9.29 3.49
C GLY A 131 -27.91 9.40 4.63
N GLY A 132 -28.47 10.58 4.83
CA GLY A 132 -29.58 10.72 5.76
C GLY A 132 -30.81 10.00 5.22
N ASP A 133 -31.25 8.94 5.89
CA ASP A 133 -32.63 8.45 5.97
C ASP A 133 -32.67 7.44 7.14
N ARG A 134 -33.10 7.84 8.35
CA ARG A 134 -34.46 7.67 8.89
C ARG A 134 -35.09 6.29 8.70
#